data_AF-A0A1B8Q6B5-F1
#
_entry.id   AF-A0A1B8Q6B5-F1
#
_cell.length_a   1.000
_cell.length_b   1.000
_cell.length_c   1.000
_cell.angle_alpha   90.00
_cell.angle_beta   90.00
_cell.angle_gamma   90.00
#
_symmetry.space_group_name_H-M   'P 1'
#
loop_
_entity.id
_entity.type
_entity.pdbx_description
1 polymer ?
#
loop_
_entity_poly.entity_id
_entity_poly.type
_entity_poly.pdbx_seq_one_letter_code
_entity_poly.pdbx_strand_id
1 'polypeptide(L)'
;MSDTPLTPYQVVSTPVFDRWLSKLRNRRVKMQIAERLFRIENEGFFGDINSVGGGVHELRFHDGAGYRVYYVIRGNVVVILLCGGDKDSQQDDIKKAKLLSSEIDNESE
;
A
#
# COMPACT_ATOMS: atom_id res chain seq x y z
N MET A 1 -31.97 6.95 7.31
CA MET A 1 -31.05 5.81 7.32
C MET A 1 -30.14 5.99 6.12
N SER A 2 -28.91 6.45 6.35
CA SER A 2 -27.93 6.65 5.27
C SER A 2 -27.30 5.31 4.94
N ASP A 3 -27.63 4.77 3.76
CA ASP A 3 -26.92 3.64 3.15
C ASP A 3 -25.49 4.10 2.88
N THR A 4 -24.57 3.78 3.79
CA THR A 4 -23.15 3.85 3.47
C THR A 4 -22.86 2.60 2.63
N PRO A 5 -22.33 2.74 1.41
CA PRO A 5 -21.97 1.57 0.61
C PRO A 5 -21.04 0.68 1.44
N LEU A 6 -21.34 -0.62 1.51
CA LEU A 6 -20.43 -1.59 2.10
C LEU A 6 -19.19 -1.66 1.20
N THR A 7 -18.10 -1.04 1.61
CA THR A 7 -16.81 -1.18 0.95
C THR A 7 -16.17 -2.50 1.39
N PRO A 8 -15.65 -3.33 0.45
CA PRO A 8 -14.95 -4.56 0.79
C PRO A 8 -13.79 -4.36 1.78
N TYR A 9 -13.08 -3.24 1.63
CA TYR A 9 -12.00 -2.87 2.53
C TYR A 9 -12.12 -1.40 2.95
N GLN A 10 -11.58 -1.11 4.13
CA GLN A 10 -11.13 0.24 4.48
C GLN A 10 -9.66 0.37 4.11
N VAL A 11 -9.27 1.43 3.40
CA VAL A 11 -7.85 1.69 3.08
C VAL A 11 -7.33 2.82 3.97
N VAL A 12 -6.26 2.56 4.71
CA VAL A 12 -5.55 3.56 5.50
C VAL A 12 -4.07 3.55 5.13
N SER A 13 -3.37 4.65 5.38
CA SER A 13 -1.94 4.78 5.09
C SER A 13 -1.14 5.19 6.31
N THR A 14 0.13 4.79 6.33
CA THR A 14 1.07 5.29 7.33
C THR A 14 1.58 6.69 6.94
N PRO A 15 2.10 7.45 7.92
CA PRO A 15 2.79 8.70 7.64
C PRO A 15 4.01 8.54 6.72
N VAL A 16 4.62 7.35 6.66
CA VAL A 16 5.76 7.07 5.76
C VAL A 16 5.30 7.10 4.31
N PHE A 17 4.19 6.45 4.00
CA PHE A 17 3.59 6.48 2.67
C PHE A 17 3.13 7.90 2.28
N ASP A 18 2.44 8.60 3.17
CA ASP A 18 1.91 9.95 2.89
C ASP A 18 3.04 10.96 2.58
N ARG A 19 4.14 10.89 3.34
CA ARG A 19 5.34 11.72 3.07
C ARG A 19 5.99 11.37 1.75
N TRP A 20 6.01 10.10 1.36
CA TRP A 20 6.52 9.70 0.06
C TRP A 20 5.62 10.22 -1.07
N LEU A 21 4.31 10.03 -0.94
CA LEU A 21 3.33 10.44 -1.94
C LEU A 21 3.34 11.96 -2.16
N SER A 22 3.46 12.76 -1.08
CA SER A 22 3.54 14.22 -1.20
C SER A 22 4.76 14.68 -2.00
N LYS A 23 5.90 13.98 -1.89
CA LYS A 23 7.15 14.30 -2.60
C LYS A 23 7.19 13.80 -4.05
N LEU A 24 6.36 12.83 -4.41
CA LEU A 24 6.35 12.26 -5.76
C LEU A 24 5.93 13.31 -6.80
N ARG A 25 6.81 13.62 -7.76
CA ARG A 25 6.52 14.61 -8.83
C ARG A 25 5.74 14.04 -10.00
N ASN A 26 5.84 12.74 -10.23
CA ASN A 26 5.20 12.08 -11.36
C ASN A 26 3.68 11.95 -11.13
N ARG A 27 2.91 12.80 -11.78
CA ARG A 27 1.44 12.83 -11.66
C ARG A 27 0.77 11.57 -12.19
N ARG A 28 1.32 10.94 -13.24
CA ARG A 28 0.77 9.70 -13.80
C ARG A 28 0.85 8.56 -12.79
N VAL A 29 1.99 8.42 -12.12
CA VAL A 29 2.19 7.41 -11.07
C VAL A 29 1.27 7.67 -9.88
N LYS A 30 1.11 8.94 -9.47
CA LYS A 30 0.13 9.32 -8.42
C LYS A 30 -1.29 8.86 -8.76
N MET A 31 -1.74 9.13 -9.98
CA MET A 31 -3.07 8.75 -10.46
C MET A 31 -3.25 7.22 -10.44
N GLN A 32 -2.27 6.47 -10.92
CA GLN A 32 -2.34 5.00 -10.96
C GLN A 32 -2.39 4.38 -9.55
N ILE A 33 -1.61 4.90 -8.61
CA ILE A 33 -1.66 4.46 -7.22
C ILE A 33 -3.03 4.80 -6.63
N ALA A 34 -3.51 6.04 -6.79
CA ALA A 34 -4.81 6.46 -6.27
C ALA A 34 -5.97 5.63 -6.83
N GLU A 35 -5.98 5.37 -8.13
CA GLU A 35 -6.98 4.50 -8.78
C GLU A 35 -6.93 3.08 -8.22
N ARG A 36 -5.73 2.51 -8.03
CA ARG A 36 -5.60 1.17 -7.45
C ARG A 36 -6.11 1.12 -6.02
N LEU A 37 -5.80 2.12 -5.19
CA LEU A 37 -6.28 2.17 -3.81
C LEU A 37 -7.81 2.31 -3.77
N PHE A 38 -8.40 3.15 -4.63
CA PHE A 38 -9.85 3.28 -4.75
C PHE A 38 -10.52 1.95 -5.13
N ARG A 39 -9.95 1.21 -6.07
CA ARG A 39 -10.48 -0.10 -6.49
C ARG A 39 -10.29 -1.18 -5.42
N ILE A 40 -9.23 -1.13 -4.64
CA ILE A 40 -9.07 -2.00 -3.47
C ILE A 40 -10.20 -1.71 -2.46
N GLU A 41 -10.40 -0.44 -2.13
CA GLU A 41 -11.42 -0.01 -1.18
C GLU A 41 -12.83 -0.44 -1.63
N ASN A 42 -13.21 -0.12 -2.87
CA ASN A 42 -14.59 -0.25 -3.34
C ASN A 42 -14.92 -1.59 -4.02
N GLU A 43 -13.93 -2.25 -4.63
CA GLU A 43 -14.14 -3.49 -5.39
C GLU A 43 -13.39 -4.69 -4.79
N GLY A 44 -12.47 -4.48 -3.83
CA GLY A 44 -11.55 -5.52 -3.39
C GLY A 44 -10.55 -5.95 -4.46
N PHE A 45 -10.34 -5.12 -5.50
CA PHE A 45 -9.49 -5.47 -6.63
C PHE A 45 -8.04 -4.99 -6.43
N PHE A 46 -7.17 -5.92 -6.03
CA PHE A 46 -5.74 -5.64 -5.81
C PHE A 46 -4.90 -5.67 -7.09
N GLY A 47 -5.35 -6.35 -8.16
CA GLY A 47 -4.62 -6.54 -9.41
C GLY A 47 -3.29 -7.28 -9.24
N ASP A 48 -2.20 -6.78 -9.86
CA ASP A 48 -0.88 -7.43 -9.78
C ASP A 48 -0.23 -7.25 -8.40
N ILE A 49 -0.14 -8.36 -7.66
CA ILE A 49 0.39 -8.43 -6.30
C ILE A 49 1.38 -9.57 -6.11
N ASN A 50 2.21 -9.46 -5.08
CA ASN A 50 3.02 -10.57 -4.59
C ASN A 50 3.14 -10.53 -3.06
N SER A 51 3.30 -11.69 -2.41
CA SER A 51 3.71 -11.74 -1.00
C SER A 51 5.22 -11.57 -0.90
N VAL A 52 5.68 -10.82 0.10
CA VAL A 52 7.11 -10.68 0.42
C VAL A 52 7.46 -11.31 1.78
N GLY A 53 6.52 -12.07 2.35
CA GLY A 53 6.63 -12.75 3.65
C GLY A 53 6.32 -11.86 4.85
N GLY A 54 6.14 -12.48 6.02
CA GLY A 54 5.81 -11.76 7.27
C GLY A 54 4.47 -11.04 7.24
N GLY A 55 3.49 -11.55 6.48
CA GLY A 55 2.18 -10.92 6.30
C GLY A 55 2.17 -9.71 5.36
N VAL A 56 3.34 -9.27 4.86
CA VAL A 56 3.45 -8.11 3.96
C VAL A 56 3.32 -8.53 2.49
N HIS A 57 2.63 -7.70 1.73
CA HIS A 57 2.42 -7.84 0.30
C HIS A 57 2.90 -6.58 -0.46
N GLU A 58 3.19 -6.72 -1.75
CA GLU A 58 3.49 -5.61 -2.65
C GLU A 58 2.49 -5.54 -3.81
N LEU A 59 1.99 -4.34 -4.11
CA LEU A 59 1.35 -4.01 -5.38
C LEU A 59 2.45 -3.63 -6.38
N ARG A 60 2.39 -4.21 -7.58
CA ARG A 60 3.41 -3.98 -8.61
C ARG A 60 2.89 -3.08 -9.71
N PHE A 61 3.57 -1.94 -9.90
CA PHE A 61 3.32 -1.02 -11.01
C PHE A 61 4.48 -1.11 -11.99
N HIS A 62 4.19 -1.38 -13.25
CA HIS A 62 5.20 -1.56 -14.30
C HIS A 62 5.51 -0.28 -15.08
N ASP A 63 4.71 0.77 -14.88
CA ASP A 63 4.93 2.07 -15.53
C ASP A 63 6.07 2.84 -14.84
N GLY A 64 7.04 3.31 -15.63
CA GLY A 64 8.17 4.12 -15.16
C GLY A 64 9.24 3.28 -14.44
N ALA A 65 9.61 3.69 -13.23
CA ALA A 65 10.75 3.12 -12.48
C ALA A 65 10.46 1.76 -11.82
N GLY A 66 9.24 1.23 -11.97
CA GLY A 66 8.85 -0.05 -11.36
C GLY A 66 8.42 0.09 -9.89
N TYR A 67 7.53 1.04 -9.60
CA TYR A 67 7.06 1.32 -8.24
C TYR A 67 6.43 0.11 -7.55
N ARG A 68 6.61 0.02 -6.23
CA ARG A 68 6.03 -1.01 -5.36
C ARG A 68 5.35 -0.36 -4.19
N VAL A 69 4.06 -0.63 -3.99
CA VAL A 69 3.33 -0.17 -2.79
C VAL A 69 3.21 -1.37 -1.85
N TYR A 70 3.81 -1.27 -0.67
CA TYR A 70 3.79 -2.33 0.33
C TYR A 70 2.63 -2.14 1.28
N TYR A 71 1.96 -3.24 1.62
CA TYR A 71 0.78 -3.22 2.48
C TYR A 71 0.64 -4.49 3.30
N VAL A 72 -0.18 -4.42 4.34
CA VAL A 72 -0.67 -5.55 5.13
C VAL A 72 -2.20 -5.50 5.20
N ILE A 73 -2.85 -6.64 5.37
CA ILE A 73 -4.31 -6.74 5.58
C ILE A 73 -4.56 -7.17 7.02
N ARG A 74 -5.40 -6.41 7.74
CA ARG A 74 -5.84 -6.70 9.11
C ARG A 74 -7.36 -6.70 9.15
N GLY A 75 -7.96 -7.88 9.16
CA GLY A 75 -9.41 -8.02 8.98
C GLY A 75 -9.84 -7.45 7.63
N ASN A 76 -10.71 -6.43 7.65
CA ASN A 76 -11.14 -5.69 6.45
C ASN A 76 -10.37 -4.37 6.23
N VAL A 77 -9.26 -4.15 6.95
CA VAL A 77 -8.44 -2.94 6.79
C VAL A 77 -7.18 -3.27 5.99
N VAL A 78 -6.98 -2.54 4.89
CA VAL A 78 -5.72 -2.54 4.14
C VAL A 78 -4.89 -1.36 4.63
N VAL A 79 -3.73 -1.67 5.20
CA VAL A 79 -2.79 -0.65 5.71
C VAL A 79 -1.65 -0.50 4.71
N ILE A 80 -1.56 0.68 4.08
CA ILE A 80 -0.49 1.03 3.15
C ILE A 80 0.74 1.50 3.94
N LEU A 81 1.81 0.70 3.87
CA LEU A 81 3.00 0.84 4.71
C LEU A 81 3.99 1.84 4.12
N LEU A 82 4.43 1.64 2.89
CA LEU A 82 5.36 2.51 2.19
C LEU A 82 5.31 2.27 0.67
N CYS A 83 6.00 3.11 -0.09
CA CYS A 83 6.22 2.87 -1.51
C CYS A 83 7.71 2.95 -1.85
N GLY A 84 8.20 1.92 -2.56
CA GLY A 84 9.52 1.85 -3.17
C GLY A 84 9.46 2.30 -4.63
N GLY A 85 10.51 2.97 -5.10
CA GLY A 85 10.54 3.62 -6.42
C GLY A 85 11.62 3.11 -7.37
N ASP A 86 12.44 2.16 -6.95
CA ASP A 86 13.51 1.57 -7.75
C ASP A 86 13.68 0.09 -7.38
N LYS A 87 14.13 -0.73 -8.32
CA LYS A 87 14.35 -2.16 -8.11
C LYS A 87 15.55 -2.44 -7.21
N ASP A 88 16.57 -1.59 -7.28
CA ASP A 88 17.81 -1.77 -6.50
C ASP A 88 17.57 -1.56 -4.99
N SER A 89 16.54 -0.79 -4.60
CA SER A 89 16.16 -0.60 -3.20
C SER A 89 15.13 -1.62 -2.67
N GLN A 90 14.63 -2.54 -3.52
CA GLN A 90 13.47 -3.38 -3.19
C GLN A 90 13.69 -4.20 -1.91
N GLN A 91 14.88 -4.77 -1.71
CA GLN A 91 15.16 -5.57 -0.51
C GLN A 91 15.12 -4.75 0.77
N ASP A 92 15.60 -3.52 0.74
CA ASP A 92 15.58 -2.63 1.89
C ASP A 92 14.18 -2.07 2.14
N ASP A 93 13.41 -1.81 1.07
CA ASP A 93 12.00 -1.45 1.15
C ASP A 93 11.17 -2.59 1.78
N ILE A 94 11.44 -3.85 1.43
CA ILE A 94 10.78 -5.03 2.05
C ILE A 94 11.11 -5.12 3.54
N LYS A 95 12.38 -4.96 3.93
CA LYS A 95 12.78 -4.98 5.35
C LYS A 95 12.06 -3.89 6.14
N LYS A 96 12.04 -2.68 5.58
CA LYS A 96 11.36 -1.53 6.20
C LYS A 96 9.85 -1.73 6.30
N ALA A 97 9.22 -2.33 5.29
CA ALA A 97 7.80 -2.63 5.30
C ALA A 97 7.45 -3.64 6.41
N LYS A 98 8.26 -4.69 6.57
CA LYS A 98 8.08 -5.67 7.65
C LYS A 98 8.21 -5.03 9.03
N LEU A 99 9.21 -4.17 9.22
CA LEU A 99 9.39 -3.44 10.47
C LEU A 99 8.17 -2.56 10.79
N LEU A 100 7.71 -1.75 9.82
CA LEU A 100 6.53 -0.92 9.99
C LEU A 100 5.28 -1.75 10.30
N SER A 101 5.10 -2.90 9.65
CA SER A 101 3.98 -3.81 9.97
C SER A 101 4.00 -4.22 11.44
N SER A 102 5.16 -4.67 11.94
CA SER A 102 5.30 -5.09 13.34
C SER A 102 5.11 -3.94 14.33
N GLU A 103 5.59 -2.73 14.02
CA GLU A 103 5.36 -1.55 14.86
C GLU A 103 3.88 -1.24 15.04
N ILE A 104 3.10 -1.29 13.94
CA ILE A 104 1.66 -1.02 13.98
C ILE A 104 0.92 -2.16 14.71
N ASP A 105 1.44 -3.40 14.73
CA ASP A 105 0.85 -4.48 15.52
C ASP A 105 1.00 -4.20 17.03
N ASN A 106 2.18 -3.75 17.46
CA ASN A 106 2.48 -3.43 18.86
C ASN A 106 1.73 -2.20 19.41
N GLU A 107 1.31 -1.27 18.54
CA GLU A 107 0.50 -0.10 18.94
C GLU A 107 -1.00 -0.41 19.08
N SER A 108 -1.44 -1.59 18.60
CA SER A 108 -2.85 -2.00 18.61
C SER A 108 -3.21 -2.96 19.76
N GLU A 109 -2.23 -3.29 20.62
CA GLU A 109 -2.40 -4.11 21.84
C GLU A 109 -2.58 -3.26 23.11
#